data_AF-A0A9E3B591-F1
#
_entry.id   AF-A0A9E3B591-F1
#
_cell.length_a   1.000
_cell.length_b   1.000
_cell.length_c   1.000
_cell.angle_alpha   90.00
_cell.angle_beta   90.00
_cell.angle_gamma   90.00
#
_symmetry.space_group_name_H-M   'P 1'
#
loop_
_entity.id
_entity.type
_entity.pdbx_description
1 polymer ?
#
loop_
_entity_poly.entity_id
_entity_poly.type
_entity_poly.pdbx_seq_one_letter_code
_entity_poly.pdbx_strand_id
1 'polypeptide(L)'
;MSELIREVNQVQLIIHDQPDEELKTRPWRWQSFGLHPSALMGKHWEHLRACQQEHDLGWMCKSAQVGKEEQKQQDEEEDHRLPIVYTWPPLTGPEQIPGALLIAMPQQLVTYDKELGLVFLDGRITLPPAWQQRLKEQVYQSSLLPQNFAGSDDGPTHVQTYRQHIGGLADAYHYAIHHDLAYTMQCLEHLMNLTPGTIDTAIQIAIATHDLGKLDAQWQRWARAWQRLLHEKGQWSRTYQEYAQSFFFAKTDYDYRSDEQRKWQNELSVKRPKHACESVMAARMLIMHSLGIDGPDSPNFPVLRAVSGAIAHHHTPKAHEYAATTILAEAKEAIKEAFEVVRRDSSWDYDLDHLCLTFEKGDLFPTNALQGRFTQPDVASGPDELLETWLAFVVVRALRLADQRADRYL
;
A
#
# COMPACT_ATOMS: atom_id res chain seq x y z
N MET A 1 -4.55 -1.25 -28.64
CA MET A 1 -5.32 -2.17 -27.76
C MET A 1 -4.76 -3.57 -27.96
N SER A 2 -3.99 -4.08 -27.00
CA SER A 2 -3.67 -5.50 -27.00
C SER A 2 -4.89 -6.24 -26.47
N GLU A 3 -5.70 -6.76 -27.37
CA GLU A 3 -6.72 -7.75 -27.02
C GLU A 3 -5.94 -8.95 -26.46
N LEU A 4 -6.07 -9.20 -25.16
CA LEU A 4 -5.52 -10.42 -24.58
C LEU A 4 -6.06 -11.57 -25.42
N ILE A 5 -5.21 -12.55 -25.76
CA ILE A 5 -5.62 -13.73 -26.53
C ILE A 5 -6.81 -14.45 -25.83
N ARG A 6 -7.01 -14.19 -24.52
CA ARG A 6 -8.17 -14.61 -23.73
C ARG A 6 -8.54 -13.54 -22.71
N GLU A 7 -9.84 -13.26 -22.55
CA GLU A 7 -10.38 -12.61 -21.35
C GLU A 7 -10.29 -13.62 -20.18
N VAL A 8 -9.16 -13.61 -19.46
CA VAL A 8 -8.99 -14.47 -18.28
C VAL A 8 -9.48 -13.70 -17.06
N ASN A 9 -10.75 -13.88 -16.71
CA ASN A 9 -11.27 -13.46 -15.42
C ASN A 9 -11.09 -14.62 -14.41
N GLN A 10 -10.53 -14.35 -13.25
CA GLN A 10 -10.28 -15.35 -12.21
C GLN A 10 -10.65 -14.78 -10.84
N VAL A 11 -11.35 -15.57 -10.04
CA VAL A 11 -11.64 -15.30 -8.64
C VAL A 11 -10.86 -16.28 -7.76
N GLN A 12 -10.38 -15.81 -6.62
CA GLN A 12 -9.70 -16.67 -5.64
C GLN A 12 -10.73 -17.27 -4.68
N LEU A 13 -10.62 -18.56 -4.42
CA LEU A 13 -11.46 -19.33 -3.51
C LEU A 13 -10.64 -19.89 -2.34
N ILE A 14 -11.13 -19.70 -1.13
CA ILE A 14 -10.64 -20.30 0.10
C ILE A 14 -11.72 -21.23 0.65
N ILE A 15 -11.31 -22.42 1.09
CA ILE A 15 -12.16 -23.36 1.82
C ILE A 15 -11.95 -23.13 3.31
N HIS A 16 -12.94 -22.59 4.01
CA HIS A 16 -12.85 -22.27 5.44
C HIS A 16 -14.24 -22.08 6.08
N ASP A 17 -14.48 -22.69 7.23
CA ASP A 17 -15.79 -22.66 7.90
C ASP A 17 -16.04 -21.38 8.71
N GLN A 18 -14.98 -20.76 9.25
CA GLN A 18 -15.06 -19.56 10.11
C GLN A 18 -14.28 -18.34 9.59
N PRO A 19 -14.58 -17.82 8.38
CA PRO A 19 -13.83 -16.70 7.81
C PRO A 19 -13.95 -15.40 8.61
N ASP A 20 -15.10 -15.16 9.26
CA ASP A 20 -15.30 -13.98 10.11
C ASP A 20 -14.45 -14.00 11.39
N GLU A 21 -13.85 -15.13 11.76
CA GLU A 21 -13.05 -15.25 12.98
C GLU A 21 -11.56 -15.30 12.65
N GLU A 22 -11.17 -16.14 11.69
CA GLU A 22 -9.76 -16.46 11.42
C GLU A 22 -9.15 -15.68 10.24
N LEU A 23 -9.98 -15.24 9.29
CA LEU A 23 -9.55 -14.61 8.03
C LEU A 23 -9.68 -13.08 8.06
N LYS A 24 -9.56 -12.47 9.24
CA LYS A 24 -9.78 -11.03 9.43
C LYS A 24 -8.70 -10.14 8.84
N THR A 25 -7.41 -10.49 8.92
CA THR A 25 -6.34 -9.49 8.71
C THR A 25 -5.49 -9.70 7.47
N ARG A 26 -5.28 -10.95 7.07
CA ARG A 26 -4.35 -11.32 5.97
C ARG A 26 -4.89 -12.50 5.15
N PRO A 27 -6.10 -12.40 4.57
CA PRO A 27 -6.74 -13.59 4.00
C PRO A 27 -6.04 -14.14 2.75
N TRP A 28 -5.34 -13.30 1.97
CA TRP A 28 -4.51 -13.77 0.83
C TRP A 28 -3.24 -14.54 1.24
N ARG A 29 -2.94 -14.62 2.54
CA ARG A 29 -1.85 -15.49 3.01
C ARG A 29 -2.29 -16.93 3.22
N TRP A 30 -3.58 -17.22 3.07
CA TRP A 30 -4.09 -18.57 3.18
C TRP A 30 -4.02 -19.26 1.82
N GLN A 31 -3.91 -20.59 1.86
CA GLN A 31 -4.03 -21.41 0.66
C GLN A 31 -5.34 -21.06 -0.05
N SER A 32 -5.25 -20.79 -1.36
CA SER A 32 -6.40 -20.43 -2.18
C SER A 32 -6.29 -21.06 -3.56
N PHE A 33 -7.45 -21.19 -4.20
CA PHE A 33 -7.62 -21.77 -5.52
C PHE A 33 -8.15 -20.72 -6.46
N GLY A 34 -7.46 -20.47 -7.56
CA GLY A 34 -7.96 -19.55 -8.56
C GLY A 34 -8.91 -20.25 -9.54
N LEU A 35 -10.13 -19.72 -9.71
CA LEU A 35 -11.19 -20.29 -10.54
C LEU A 35 -11.75 -19.26 -11.52
N HIS A 36 -12.23 -19.70 -12.68
CA HIS A 36 -13.01 -18.81 -13.53
C HIS A 36 -14.38 -18.51 -12.87
N PRO A 37 -14.89 -17.26 -12.84
CA PRO A 37 -16.15 -16.92 -12.17
C PRO A 37 -17.33 -17.79 -12.59
N SER A 38 -17.41 -18.17 -13.87
CA SER A 38 -18.49 -19.05 -14.38
C SER A 38 -18.53 -20.42 -13.67
N ALA A 39 -17.42 -20.85 -13.05
CA ALA A 39 -17.36 -22.06 -12.27
C ALA A 39 -18.18 -22.00 -10.99
N LEU A 40 -18.76 -20.86 -10.61
CA LEU A 40 -19.67 -20.72 -9.45
C LEU A 40 -21.00 -20.07 -9.83
N MET A 41 -21.28 -19.86 -11.11
CA MET A 41 -22.46 -19.12 -11.58
C MET A 41 -23.49 -20.03 -12.28
N GLY A 42 -24.64 -19.45 -12.65
CA GLY A 42 -25.68 -20.11 -13.43
C GLY A 42 -26.24 -21.34 -12.70
N LYS A 43 -26.43 -22.44 -13.43
CA LYS A 43 -26.99 -23.67 -12.86
C LYS A 43 -26.16 -24.23 -11.71
N HIS A 44 -24.83 -24.03 -11.70
CA HIS A 44 -24.01 -24.52 -10.60
C HIS A 44 -24.35 -23.82 -9.28
N TRP A 45 -24.58 -22.50 -9.32
CA TRP A 45 -25.03 -21.74 -8.16
C TRP A 45 -26.32 -22.30 -7.55
N GLU A 46 -27.28 -22.70 -8.40
CA GLU A 46 -28.55 -23.29 -7.96
C GLU A 46 -28.33 -24.64 -7.24
N HIS A 47 -27.43 -25.48 -7.74
CA HIS A 47 -27.09 -26.76 -7.09
C HIS A 47 -26.38 -26.53 -5.75
N LEU A 48 -25.38 -25.63 -5.70
CA LEU A 48 -24.71 -25.29 -4.44
C LEU A 48 -25.69 -24.73 -3.41
N ARG A 49 -26.67 -23.93 -3.84
CA ARG A 49 -27.71 -23.39 -2.97
C ARG A 49 -28.62 -24.50 -2.44
N ALA A 50 -28.99 -25.49 -3.27
CA ALA A 50 -29.75 -26.65 -2.82
C ALA A 50 -28.95 -27.47 -1.78
N CYS A 51 -27.66 -27.72 -2.01
CA CYS A 51 -26.79 -28.39 -1.04
C CYS A 51 -26.63 -27.57 0.25
N GLN A 52 -26.50 -26.24 0.15
CA GLN A 52 -26.45 -25.36 1.32
C GLN A 52 -27.72 -25.51 2.19
N GLN A 53 -28.89 -25.62 1.58
CA GLN A 53 -30.15 -25.86 2.29
C GLN A 53 -30.22 -27.27 2.90
N GLU A 54 -29.77 -28.30 2.17
CA GLU A 54 -29.72 -29.68 2.67
C GLU A 54 -28.82 -29.83 3.90
N HIS A 55 -27.70 -29.10 3.92
CA HIS A 55 -26.75 -29.10 5.03
C HIS A 55 -27.08 -28.07 6.13
N ASP A 56 -28.18 -27.33 6.03
CA ASP A 56 -28.59 -26.27 6.97
C ASP A 56 -27.47 -25.24 7.26
N LEU A 57 -26.70 -24.88 6.23
CA LEU A 57 -25.60 -23.93 6.40
C LEU A 57 -26.13 -22.51 6.34
N GLY A 58 -25.75 -21.64 7.29
CA GLY A 58 -26.19 -20.23 7.29
C GLY A 58 -25.66 -19.38 6.13
N TRP A 59 -24.73 -19.90 5.33
CA TRP A 59 -24.13 -19.22 4.19
C TRP A 59 -23.53 -20.22 3.19
N MET A 60 -23.38 -19.80 1.94
CA MET A 60 -22.80 -20.61 0.86
C MET A 60 -21.44 -20.09 0.41
N CYS A 61 -21.39 -18.80 0.11
CA CYS A 61 -20.18 -18.06 -0.23
C CYS A 61 -20.14 -16.77 0.58
N LYS A 62 -18.96 -16.37 1.03
CA LYS A 62 -18.69 -15.04 1.60
C LYS A 62 -17.59 -14.36 0.81
N SER A 63 -17.61 -13.03 0.72
CA SER A 63 -16.55 -12.27 0.05
C SER A 63 -15.83 -11.36 1.04
N ALA A 64 -14.50 -11.30 0.95
CA ALA A 64 -13.72 -10.34 1.72
C ALA A 64 -14.12 -8.90 1.33
N GLN A 65 -14.44 -8.06 2.31
CA GLN A 65 -14.67 -6.63 2.17
C GLN A 65 -13.89 -5.87 3.25
N VAL A 66 -13.33 -4.71 2.92
CA VAL A 66 -12.59 -3.89 3.89
C VAL A 66 -13.55 -3.34 4.95
N GLY A 67 -13.22 -3.53 6.23
CA GLY A 67 -14.02 -3.04 7.37
C GLY A 67 -13.99 -1.52 7.49
N LYS A 68 -15.16 -0.89 7.61
CA LYS A 68 -15.31 0.59 7.59
C LYS A 68 -14.87 1.31 8.87
N GLU A 69 -14.98 0.67 10.04
CA GLU A 69 -14.73 1.33 11.33
C GLU A 69 -13.23 1.48 11.62
N GLU A 70 -12.43 0.47 11.29
CA GLU A 70 -10.99 0.50 11.51
C GLU A 70 -10.23 1.35 10.49
N GLN A 71 -10.82 1.56 9.30
CA GLN A 71 -10.29 2.48 8.30
C GLN A 71 -10.21 3.92 8.86
N LYS A 72 -11.16 4.33 9.71
CA LYS A 72 -11.12 5.65 10.38
C LYS A 72 -9.99 5.76 11.40
N GLN A 73 -9.71 4.71 12.16
CA GLN A 73 -8.61 4.73 13.13
C GLN A 73 -7.24 4.73 12.44
N GLN A 74 -7.08 3.98 11.34
CA GLN A 74 -5.86 4.01 10.52
C GLN A 74 -5.61 5.38 9.87
N ASP A 75 -6.67 6.03 9.36
CA ASP A 75 -6.59 7.38 8.77
C ASP A 75 -6.24 8.47 9.82
N GLU A 76 -6.51 8.23 11.11
CA GLU A 76 -6.19 9.13 12.22
C GLU A 76 -4.78 8.88 12.79
N GLU A 77 -4.31 7.63 12.86
CA GLU A 77 -3.01 7.27 13.46
C GLU A 77 -1.81 7.29 12.47
N GLU A 78 -2.04 7.40 11.15
CA GLU A 78 -1.02 7.27 10.09
C GLU A 78 -0.12 6.01 10.24
N ASP A 79 -0.67 4.93 10.81
CA ASP A 79 0.06 3.68 11.03
C ASP A 79 -0.33 2.60 10.01
N HIS A 80 0.45 2.52 8.93
CA HIS A 80 0.32 1.50 7.88
C HIS A 80 0.60 0.08 8.33
N ARG A 81 1.13 -0.12 9.53
CA ARG A 81 1.47 -1.43 10.07
C ARG A 81 0.28 -2.08 10.78
N LEU A 82 -0.78 -1.33 11.06
CA LEU A 82 -2.02 -1.93 11.53
C LEU A 82 -2.61 -2.80 10.41
N PRO A 83 -2.89 -4.09 10.68
CA PRO A 83 -3.46 -4.96 9.67
C PRO A 83 -4.84 -4.46 9.24
N ILE A 84 -5.07 -4.36 7.94
CA ILE A 84 -6.41 -4.10 7.40
C ILE A 84 -7.33 -5.24 7.85
N VAL A 85 -8.44 -4.91 8.52
CA VAL A 85 -9.45 -5.91 8.87
C VAL A 85 -10.51 -6.01 7.79
N TYR A 86 -10.84 -7.26 7.47
CA TYR A 86 -11.82 -7.67 6.49
C TYR A 86 -13.05 -8.24 7.19
N THR A 87 -14.21 -7.88 6.67
CA THR A 87 -15.49 -8.52 6.98
C THR A 87 -15.84 -9.48 5.86
N TRP A 88 -16.67 -10.48 6.19
CA TRP A 88 -17.03 -11.56 5.27
C TRP A 88 -18.55 -11.67 5.09
N PRO A 89 -19.21 -10.64 4.53
CA PRO A 89 -20.63 -10.73 4.26
C PRO A 89 -20.95 -11.85 3.26
N PRO A 90 -22.07 -12.57 3.45
CA PRO A 90 -22.53 -13.55 2.49
C PRO A 90 -22.81 -12.94 1.11
N LEU A 91 -22.46 -13.65 0.05
CA LEU A 91 -22.88 -13.31 -1.30
C LEU A 91 -24.35 -13.68 -1.50
N THR A 92 -25.16 -12.75 -1.99
CA THR A 92 -26.61 -12.95 -2.17
C THR A 92 -26.97 -13.56 -3.51
N GLY A 93 -26.10 -13.41 -4.52
CA GLY A 93 -26.34 -13.88 -5.88
C GLY A 93 -25.06 -14.10 -6.70
N PRO A 94 -25.15 -14.89 -7.78
CA PRO A 94 -24.00 -15.27 -8.61
C PRO A 94 -23.40 -14.07 -9.38
N GLU A 95 -24.16 -13.01 -9.60
CA GLU A 95 -23.72 -11.77 -10.25
C GLU A 95 -22.61 -11.03 -9.48
N GLN A 96 -22.44 -11.32 -8.20
CA GLN A 96 -21.42 -10.70 -7.35
C GLN A 96 -20.05 -11.39 -7.45
N ILE A 97 -20.00 -12.61 -8.01
CA ILE A 97 -18.78 -13.44 -8.06
C ILE A 97 -17.66 -12.79 -8.90
N PRO A 98 -17.93 -12.22 -10.10
CA PRO A 98 -16.86 -11.63 -10.90
C PRO A 98 -16.19 -10.42 -10.24
N GLY A 99 -16.87 -9.75 -9.30
CA GLY A 99 -16.33 -8.60 -8.56
C GLY A 99 -15.77 -8.93 -7.18
N ALA A 100 -15.83 -10.19 -6.75
CA ALA A 100 -15.33 -10.59 -5.44
C ALA A 100 -13.80 -10.67 -5.44
N LEU A 101 -13.15 -10.00 -4.47
CA LEU A 101 -11.69 -10.03 -4.33
C LEU A 101 -11.17 -11.41 -3.91
N LEU A 102 -11.94 -12.09 -3.06
CA LEU A 102 -11.62 -13.37 -2.47
C LEU A 102 -12.90 -13.97 -1.92
N ILE A 103 -13.21 -15.21 -2.30
CA ILE A 103 -14.39 -15.94 -1.85
C ILE A 103 -13.98 -16.97 -0.81
N ALA A 104 -14.72 -17.03 0.30
CA ALA A 104 -14.69 -18.17 1.21
C ALA A 104 -15.90 -19.08 0.92
N MET A 105 -15.71 -20.39 1.06
CA MET A 105 -16.77 -21.40 1.04
C MET A 105 -16.56 -22.41 2.17
N PRO A 106 -17.64 -22.97 2.74
CA PRO A 106 -17.54 -23.94 3.82
C PRO A 106 -17.18 -25.34 3.27
N GLN A 107 -16.51 -26.13 4.08
CA GLN A 107 -15.96 -27.43 3.67
C GLN A 107 -17.02 -28.48 3.31
N GLN A 108 -18.26 -28.27 3.76
CA GLN A 108 -19.40 -29.13 3.43
C GLN A 108 -19.85 -28.97 1.97
N LEU A 109 -19.47 -27.87 1.30
CA LEU A 109 -19.83 -27.60 -0.09
C LEU A 109 -18.67 -27.79 -1.06
N VAL A 110 -17.43 -27.69 -0.57
CA VAL A 110 -16.23 -27.78 -1.40
C VAL A 110 -15.07 -28.37 -0.59
N THR A 111 -14.27 -29.21 -1.23
CA THR A 111 -13.08 -29.81 -0.64
C THR A 111 -11.93 -29.84 -1.65
N TYR A 112 -10.74 -30.18 -1.19
CA TYR A 112 -9.59 -30.42 -2.05
C TYR A 112 -9.02 -31.80 -1.78
N ASP A 113 -8.74 -32.54 -2.85
CA ASP A 113 -7.99 -33.78 -2.82
C ASP A 113 -6.77 -33.68 -3.75
N LYS A 114 -5.65 -34.27 -3.32
CA LYS A 114 -4.37 -34.18 -4.06
C LYS A 114 -4.39 -34.86 -5.44
N GLU A 115 -5.28 -35.81 -5.67
CA GLU A 115 -5.40 -36.55 -6.94
C GLU A 115 -6.54 -36.02 -7.80
N LEU A 116 -7.68 -35.63 -7.19
CA LEU A 116 -8.82 -35.07 -7.92
C LEU A 116 -8.75 -33.54 -8.13
N GLY A 117 -7.98 -32.84 -7.31
CA GLY A 117 -7.97 -31.38 -7.24
C GLY A 117 -9.11 -30.81 -6.39
N LEU A 118 -9.58 -29.62 -6.78
CA LEU A 118 -10.72 -28.97 -6.13
C LEU A 118 -12.03 -29.67 -6.54
N VAL A 119 -12.83 -30.08 -5.55
CA VAL A 119 -14.08 -30.81 -5.77
C VAL A 119 -15.23 -30.09 -5.08
N PHE A 120 -16.26 -29.75 -5.85
CA PHE A 120 -17.54 -29.29 -5.32
C PHE A 120 -18.39 -30.50 -4.92
N LEU A 121 -18.90 -30.49 -3.69
CA LEU A 121 -19.69 -31.57 -3.11
C LEU A 121 -21.18 -31.42 -3.47
N ASP A 122 -21.45 -31.06 -4.72
CA ASP A 122 -22.78 -30.72 -5.24
C ASP A 122 -23.47 -31.88 -6.00
N GLY A 123 -22.85 -33.06 -6.00
CA GLY A 123 -23.35 -34.27 -6.64
C GLY A 123 -23.32 -34.27 -8.18
N ARG A 124 -22.82 -33.22 -8.85
CA ARG A 124 -22.78 -33.17 -10.33
C ARG A 124 -21.74 -34.12 -10.93
N ILE A 125 -20.66 -34.38 -10.20
CA ILE A 125 -19.64 -35.34 -10.62
C ILE A 125 -19.97 -36.70 -10.00
N THR A 126 -20.36 -37.66 -10.85
CA THR A 126 -20.56 -39.05 -10.41
C THR A 126 -19.22 -39.71 -10.15
N LEU A 127 -18.86 -39.82 -8.88
CA LEU A 127 -17.63 -40.50 -8.43
C LEU A 127 -17.91 -41.95 -8.03
N PRO A 128 -16.97 -42.88 -8.22
CA PRO A 128 -17.06 -44.23 -7.66
C PRO A 128 -17.25 -44.22 -6.13
N PRO A 129 -17.91 -45.23 -5.53
CA PRO A 129 -18.19 -45.24 -4.08
C PRO A 129 -16.95 -45.04 -3.19
N ALA A 130 -15.80 -45.61 -3.59
CA ALA A 130 -14.54 -45.43 -2.85
C ALA A 130 -14.09 -43.96 -2.78
N TRP A 131 -14.29 -43.19 -3.86
CA TRP A 131 -13.99 -41.76 -3.91
C TRP A 131 -14.96 -40.94 -3.07
N GLN A 132 -16.26 -41.27 -3.13
CA GLN A 132 -17.26 -40.60 -2.29
C GLN A 132 -16.97 -40.80 -0.81
N GLN A 133 -16.58 -42.01 -0.40
CA GLN A 133 -16.20 -42.30 0.97
C GLN A 133 -14.95 -41.51 1.38
N ARG A 134 -13.90 -41.52 0.55
CA ARG A 134 -12.67 -40.74 0.79
C ARG A 134 -12.95 -39.25 0.97
N LEU A 135 -13.78 -38.65 0.11
CA LEU A 135 -14.12 -37.22 0.20
C LEU A 135 -14.97 -36.89 1.43
N LYS A 136 -15.79 -37.83 1.93
CA LYS A 136 -16.55 -37.64 3.17
C LYS A 136 -15.66 -37.72 4.42
N GLU A 137 -14.64 -38.58 4.39
CA GLU A 137 -13.70 -38.75 5.50
C GLU A 137 -12.61 -37.67 5.51
N GLN A 138 -12.29 -37.10 4.35
CA GLN A 138 -11.29 -36.07 4.20
C GLN A 138 -11.85 -34.69 4.49
N VAL A 139 -11.34 -34.10 5.56
CA VAL A 139 -11.62 -32.72 5.93
C VAL A 139 -10.47 -31.86 5.43
N TYR A 140 -10.73 -31.03 4.41
CA TYR A 140 -9.78 -30.03 3.94
C TYR A 140 -10.24 -28.64 4.37
N GLN A 141 -9.39 -27.95 5.10
CA GLN A 141 -9.50 -26.52 5.35
C GLN A 141 -8.21 -25.86 4.88
N SER A 142 -8.37 -24.72 4.20
CA SER A 142 -7.24 -23.92 3.77
C SER A 142 -6.41 -23.55 4.99
N SER A 143 -5.08 -23.59 4.86
CA SER A 143 -4.18 -23.25 5.95
C SER A 143 -3.42 -21.97 5.66
N LEU A 144 -3.03 -21.26 6.72
CA LEU A 144 -2.15 -20.10 6.62
C LEU A 144 -0.79 -20.54 6.07
N LEU A 145 -0.33 -19.91 4.99
CA LEU A 145 0.98 -20.21 4.42
C LEU A 145 2.09 -19.78 5.40
N PRO A 146 3.05 -20.68 5.68
CA PRO A 146 4.16 -20.37 6.57
C PRO A 146 4.92 -19.16 6.04
N GLN A 147 5.22 -18.24 6.96
CA GLN A 147 6.04 -17.08 6.64
C GLN A 147 7.47 -17.59 6.43
N ASN A 148 7.97 -17.56 5.19
CA ASN A 148 9.41 -17.62 5.01
C ASN A 148 9.97 -16.33 5.61
N PHE A 149 10.37 -16.40 6.88
CA PHE A 149 10.84 -15.30 7.74
C PHE A 149 12.14 -14.64 7.26
N ALA A 150 12.59 -14.86 6.04
CA ALA A 150 13.81 -14.26 5.51
C ALA A 150 13.70 -12.74 5.25
N GLY A 151 12.71 -12.04 5.82
CA GLY A 151 12.69 -10.58 5.74
C GLY A 151 11.45 -9.84 6.23
N SER A 152 10.53 -10.39 7.03
CA SER A 152 9.45 -9.53 7.52
C SER A 152 9.93 -8.63 8.65
N ASP A 153 10.12 -7.35 8.31
CA ASP A 153 10.36 -6.16 9.15
C ASP A 153 9.19 -5.83 10.10
N ASP A 154 8.54 -6.86 10.64
CA ASP A 154 7.40 -6.75 11.53
C ASP A 154 7.87 -6.36 12.97
N GLY A 155 9.10 -5.86 13.13
CA GLY A 155 9.66 -5.42 14.41
C GLY A 155 9.27 -3.99 14.79
N PRO A 156 9.64 -3.55 16.01
CA PRO A 156 9.54 -2.16 16.39
C PRO A 156 10.25 -1.25 15.37
N THR A 157 9.67 -0.10 15.09
CA THR A 157 10.35 0.95 14.35
C THR A 157 11.50 1.47 15.20
N HIS A 158 12.63 1.74 14.57
CA HIS A 158 13.78 2.37 15.22
C HIS A 158 13.94 3.81 14.76
N VAL A 159 14.52 4.63 15.65
CA VAL A 159 14.86 6.02 15.33
C VAL A 159 15.78 6.12 14.12
N GLN A 160 15.46 7.05 13.21
CA GLN A 160 16.28 7.33 12.03
C GLN A 160 16.28 8.82 11.71
N THR A 161 17.43 9.31 11.28
CA THR A 161 17.53 10.62 10.63
C THR A 161 16.85 10.58 9.26
N TYR A 162 16.47 11.76 8.77
CA TYR A 162 15.93 11.95 7.42
C TYR A 162 16.84 11.35 6.35
N ARG A 163 18.13 11.69 6.37
CA ARG A 163 19.13 11.13 5.45
C ARG A 163 19.20 9.61 5.50
N GLN A 164 19.23 9.01 6.69
CA GLN A 164 19.27 7.56 6.83
C GLN A 164 18.03 6.92 6.22
N HIS A 165 16.83 7.38 6.61
CA HIS A 165 15.59 6.81 6.12
C HIS A 165 15.51 6.86 4.58
N ILE A 166 15.72 8.04 3.99
CA ILE A 166 15.70 8.22 2.54
C ILE A 166 16.78 7.37 1.84
N GLY A 167 17.97 7.24 2.44
CA GLY A 167 19.01 6.36 1.92
C GLY A 167 18.61 4.88 1.91
N GLY A 168 17.96 4.39 2.97
CA GLY A 168 17.41 3.03 3.00
C GLY A 168 16.38 2.78 1.90
N LEU A 169 15.52 3.76 1.59
CA LEU A 169 14.59 3.68 0.46
C LEU A 169 15.33 3.60 -0.88
N ALA A 170 16.33 4.45 -1.08
CA ALA A 170 17.14 4.44 -2.30
C ALA A 170 17.81 3.09 -2.51
N ASP A 171 18.39 2.52 -1.46
CA ASP A 171 19.02 1.20 -1.49
C ASP A 171 18.02 0.09 -1.80
N ALA A 172 16.86 0.08 -1.13
CA ALA A 172 15.79 -0.85 -1.43
C ALA A 172 15.32 -0.76 -2.89
N TYR A 173 15.21 0.46 -3.42
CA TYR A 173 14.83 0.70 -4.80
C TYR A 173 15.87 0.14 -5.76
N HIS A 174 17.11 0.60 -5.67
CA HIS A 174 18.16 0.25 -6.62
C HIS A 174 18.55 -1.23 -6.56
N TYR A 175 18.60 -1.84 -5.38
CA TYR A 175 19.07 -3.22 -5.24
C TYR A 175 17.98 -4.29 -5.38
N ALA A 176 16.71 -3.95 -5.19
CA ALA A 176 15.65 -4.97 -5.12
C ALA A 176 14.33 -4.63 -5.82
N ILE A 177 14.12 -3.42 -6.34
CA ILE A 177 12.84 -3.04 -6.96
C ILE A 177 13.04 -2.58 -8.40
N HIS A 178 14.09 -1.81 -8.68
CA HIS A 178 14.37 -1.25 -10.00
C HIS A 178 14.39 -2.34 -11.08
N HIS A 179 15.08 -3.46 -10.84
CA HIS A 179 15.16 -4.55 -11.82
C HIS A 179 13.79 -5.17 -12.13
N ASP A 180 12.95 -5.36 -11.11
CA ASP A 180 11.60 -5.93 -11.26
C ASP A 180 10.67 -5.01 -12.07
N LEU A 181 10.90 -3.69 -12.01
CA LEU A 181 10.07 -2.69 -12.68
C LEU A 181 10.64 -2.20 -14.02
N ALA A 182 11.92 -2.43 -14.30
CA ALA A 182 12.64 -1.86 -15.44
C ALA A 182 11.93 -2.08 -16.78
N TYR A 183 11.47 -3.30 -17.04
CA TYR A 183 10.74 -3.61 -18.27
C TYR A 183 9.41 -2.82 -18.38
N THR A 184 8.64 -2.75 -17.29
CA THR A 184 7.37 -2.03 -17.26
C THR A 184 7.59 -0.53 -17.43
N MET A 185 8.62 0.05 -16.79
CA MET A 185 9.00 1.46 -16.96
C MET A 185 9.35 1.77 -18.42
N GLN A 186 10.21 0.97 -19.04
CA GLN A 186 10.59 1.15 -20.45
C GLN A 186 9.38 1.03 -21.40
N CYS A 187 8.50 0.06 -21.15
CA CYS A 187 7.27 -0.08 -21.93
C CYS A 187 6.37 1.16 -21.82
N LEU A 188 6.16 1.66 -20.60
CA LEU A 188 5.33 2.85 -20.37
C LEU A 188 5.96 4.09 -20.98
N GLU A 189 7.28 4.29 -20.83
CA GLU A 189 8.00 5.41 -21.45
C GLU A 189 7.84 5.39 -22.97
N HIS A 190 7.99 4.22 -23.60
CA HIS A 190 7.78 4.08 -25.03
C HIS A 190 6.33 4.37 -25.45
N LEU A 191 5.35 3.79 -24.77
CA LEU A 191 3.93 3.95 -25.10
C LEU A 191 3.42 5.38 -24.88
N MET A 192 3.98 6.09 -23.90
CA MET A 192 3.63 7.47 -23.57
C MET A 192 4.52 8.50 -24.28
N ASN A 193 5.45 8.07 -25.14
CA ASN A 193 6.46 8.92 -25.78
C ASN A 193 7.29 9.78 -24.80
N LEU A 194 7.57 9.24 -23.62
CA LEU A 194 8.45 9.87 -22.63
C LEU A 194 9.91 9.63 -23.00
N THR A 195 10.80 10.50 -22.52
CA THR A 195 12.24 10.28 -22.65
C THR A 195 12.63 9.04 -21.83
N PRO A 196 13.48 8.12 -22.35
CA PRO A 196 13.92 6.96 -21.58
C PRO A 196 14.56 7.35 -20.23
N GLY A 197 14.16 6.68 -19.15
CA GLY A 197 14.62 6.97 -17.78
C GLY A 197 13.82 8.06 -17.05
N THR A 198 12.79 8.63 -17.67
CA THR A 198 11.89 9.61 -17.03
C THR A 198 11.17 9.01 -15.83
N ILE A 199 10.67 7.77 -15.92
CA ILE A 199 9.93 7.13 -14.83
C ILE A 199 10.88 6.74 -13.69
N ASP A 200 12.08 6.25 -14.01
CA ASP A 200 13.10 5.95 -13.01
C ASP A 200 13.50 7.21 -12.22
N THR A 201 13.77 8.30 -12.93
CA THR A 201 14.03 9.61 -12.33
C THR A 201 12.87 10.08 -11.44
N ALA A 202 11.63 9.93 -11.92
CA ALA A 202 10.44 10.29 -11.17
C ALA A 202 10.29 9.50 -9.86
N ILE A 203 10.61 8.21 -9.87
CA ILE A 203 10.61 7.36 -8.65
C ILE A 203 11.69 7.81 -7.67
N GLN A 204 12.90 8.09 -8.15
CA GLN A 204 13.98 8.61 -7.32
C GLN A 204 13.59 9.95 -6.67
N ILE A 205 13.02 10.89 -7.44
CA ILE A 205 12.50 12.15 -6.90
C ILE A 205 11.39 11.90 -5.88
N ALA A 206 10.47 10.97 -6.15
CA ALA A 206 9.42 10.61 -5.19
C ALA A 206 10.01 10.10 -3.87
N ILE A 207 11.00 9.21 -3.92
CA ILE A 207 11.73 8.74 -2.73
C ILE A 207 12.35 9.91 -1.97
N ALA A 208 13.09 10.78 -2.68
CA ALA A 208 13.79 11.91 -2.08
C ALA A 208 12.85 12.94 -1.43
N THR A 209 11.59 13.02 -1.87
CA THR A 209 10.67 14.09 -1.48
C THR A 209 9.51 13.62 -0.59
N HIS A 210 9.20 12.32 -0.54
CA HIS A 210 7.92 11.84 0.05
C HIS A 210 7.70 12.24 1.51
N ASP A 211 8.78 12.43 2.27
CA ASP A 211 8.78 12.69 3.70
C ASP A 211 9.24 14.11 4.08
N LEU A 212 9.36 15.03 3.12
CA LEU A 212 9.76 16.42 3.40
C LEU A 212 8.86 17.12 4.44
N GLY A 213 7.57 16.79 4.48
CA GLY A 213 6.63 17.29 5.49
C GLY A 213 7.02 16.93 6.93
N LYS A 214 7.81 15.86 7.16
CA LYS A 214 8.34 15.54 8.49
C LYS A 214 9.35 16.56 8.98
N LEU A 215 9.96 17.34 8.08
CA LEU A 215 10.91 18.40 8.42
C LEU A 215 10.22 19.69 8.90
N ASP A 216 8.88 19.68 8.95
CA ASP A 216 8.09 20.71 9.63
C ASP A 216 8.51 20.86 11.10
N ALA A 217 8.52 22.11 11.55
CA ALA A 217 8.88 22.45 12.92
C ALA A 217 7.95 21.80 13.97
N GLN A 218 6.66 21.62 13.69
CA GLN A 218 5.74 20.95 14.61
C GLN A 218 5.98 19.45 14.65
N TRP A 219 6.24 18.84 13.49
CA TRP A 219 6.54 17.41 13.39
C TRP A 219 7.82 17.07 14.15
N GLN A 220 8.89 17.85 13.97
CA GLN A 220 10.15 17.67 14.70
C GLN A 220 9.99 17.87 16.21
N ARG A 221 9.14 18.82 16.64
CA ARG A 221 8.80 18.99 18.08
C ARG A 221 8.08 17.77 18.64
N TRP A 222 7.11 17.23 17.91
CA TRP A 222 6.41 16.02 18.30
C TRP A 222 7.38 14.84 18.44
N ALA A 223 8.24 14.60 17.44
CA ALA A 223 9.17 13.48 17.43
C ALA A 223 10.13 13.50 18.64
N ARG A 224 10.66 14.68 18.98
CA ARG A 224 11.50 14.87 20.17
C ARG A 224 10.75 14.62 21.47
N ALA A 225 9.53 15.15 21.58
CA ALA A 225 8.69 14.95 22.76
C ALA A 225 8.33 13.46 22.95
N TRP A 226 8.01 12.77 21.85
CA TRP A 226 7.75 11.34 21.84
C TRP A 226 8.95 10.53 22.30
N GLN A 227 10.14 10.78 21.73
CA GLN A 227 11.35 10.03 22.11
C GLN A 227 11.74 10.22 23.57
N ARG A 228 11.58 11.44 24.09
CA ARG A 228 11.76 11.71 25.52
C ARG A 228 10.78 10.91 26.37
N LEU A 229 9.49 10.97 26.06
CA LEU A 229 8.44 10.27 26.80
C LEU A 229 8.66 8.75 26.79
N LEU A 230 8.97 8.19 25.62
CA LEU A 230 9.24 6.77 25.45
C LEU A 230 10.39 6.32 26.34
N HIS A 231 11.47 7.10 26.40
CA HIS A 231 12.61 6.80 27.24
C HIS A 231 12.27 6.94 28.74
N GLU A 232 11.58 8.01 29.15
CA GLU A 232 11.17 8.25 30.55
C GLU A 232 10.26 7.13 31.08
N LYS A 233 9.31 6.66 30.27
CA LYS A 233 8.35 5.64 30.67
C LYS A 233 8.81 4.21 30.42
N GLY A 234 9.64 3.98 29.41
CA GLY A 234 10.13 2.65 29.04
C GLY A 234 11.14 2.03 30.02
N GLN A 235 11.43 2.71 31.15
CA GLN A 235 12.38 2.26 32.19
C GLN A 235 13.77 1.90 31.63
N TRP A 236 14.26 2.72 30.70
CA TRP A 236 15.58 2.51 30.10
C TRP A 236 16.66 2.70 31.16
N SER A 237 17.68 1.84 31.14
CA SER A 237 18.74 1.80 32.16
C SER A 237 19.71 2.99 32.10
N ARG A 238 19.65 3.79 31.03
CA ARG A 238 20.47 4.98 30.82
C ARG A 238 19.63 6.23 31.04
N THR A 239 20.26 7.37 31.28
CA THR A 239 19.58 8.68 31.30
C THR A 239 19.28 9.13 29.87
N TYR A 240 18.10 9.71 29.64
CA TYR A 240 17.74 10.25 28.34
C TYR A 240 18.73 11.37 27.95
N GLN A 241 19.31 11.24 26.76
CA GLN A 241 20.12 12.30 26.16
C GLN A 241 19.34 12.89 24.99
N GLU A 242 19.11 14.20 25.03
CA GLU A 242 18.44 14.90 23.94
C GLU A 242 19.27 14.82 22.65
N TYR A 243 18.60 14.51 21.54
CA TYR A 243 19.23 14.48 20.22
C TYR A 243 19.69 15.88 19.81
N ALA A 244 20.81 15.97 19.10
CA ALA A 244 21.32 17.24 18.58
C ALA A 244 20.26 17.99 17.75
N GLN A 245 20.35 19.33 17.69
CA GLN A 245 19.40 20.12 16.89
C GLN A 245 19.50 19.82 15.38
N SER A 246 20.67 19.40 14.90
CA SER A 246 20.90 18.91 13.53
C SER A 246 20.34 17.51 13.26
N PHE A 247 19.83 16.81 14.29
CA PHE A 247 19.17 15.52 14.12
C PHE A 247 17.73 15.76 13.66
N PHE A 248 17.51 15.67 12.35
CA PHE A 248 16.17 15.71 11.76
C PHE A 248 15.59 14.30 11.70
N PHE A 249 14.55 14.07 12.48
CA PHE A 249 13.89 12.78 12.56
C PHE A 249 13.07 12.51 11.30
N ALA A 250 13.17 11.29 10.76
CA ALA A 250 12.19 10.73 9.83
C ALA A 250 11.43 9.54 10.41
N LYS A 251 12.07 8.79 11.32
CA LYS A 251 11.43 7.76 12.13
C LYS A 251 11.78 7.95 13.60
N THR A 252 10.86 7.56 14.47
CA THR A 252 11.05 7.48 15.91
C THR A 252 10.95 6.04 16.36
N ASP A 253 11.52 5.73 17.52
CA ASP A 253 11.32 4.43 18.13
C ASP A 253 9.83 4.24 18.43
N TYR A 254 9.24 3.14 17.98
CA TYR A 254 7.84 2.83 18.23
C TYR A 254 7.54 1.35 18.03
N ASP A 255 7.00 0.70 19.05
CA ASP A 255 6.45 -0.65 18.93
C ASP A 255 4.93 -0.58 18.72
N TYR A 256 4.51 -0.80 17.48
CA TYR A 256 3.09 -0.80 17.08
C TYR A 256 2.27 -1.92 17.76
N ARG A 257 2.94 -2.90 18.38
CA ARG A 257 2.31 -3.98 19.14
C ARG A 257 2.10 -3.63 20.61
N SER A 258 2.69 -2.54 21.10
CA SER A 258 2.52 -2.11 22.48
C SER A 258 1.34 -1.16 22.62
N ASP A 259 0.27 -1.66 23.25
CA ASP A 259 -0.88 -0.86 23.63
C ASP A 259 -0.51 0.24 24.64
N GLU A 260 0.53 0.03 25.46
CA GLU A 260 1.06 1.05 26.36
C GLU A 260 1.66 2.22 25.60
N GLN A 261 2.52 1.96 24.61
CA GLN A 261 3.12 3.02 23.79
C GLN A 261 2.04 3.81 23.03
N ARG A 262 1.01 3.14 22.53
CA ARG A 262 -0.16 3.81 21.91
C ARG A 262 -0.87 4.75 22.89
N LYS A 263 -1.06 4.32 24.14
CA LYS A 263 -1.63 5.18 25.20
C LYS A 263 -0.72 6.35 25.53
N TRP A 264 0.60 6.15 25.58
CA TRP A 264 1.57 7.20 25.89
C TRP A 264 1.57 8.31 24.83
N GLN A 265 1.42 7.99 23.54
CA GLN A 265 1.30 9.02 22.50
C GLN A 265 0.12 9.98 22.76
N ASN A 266 -0.97 9.47 23.34
CA ASN A 266 -2.14 10.29 23.68
C ASN A 266 -1.92 11.22 24.88
N GLU A 267 -0.88 10.99 25.68
CA GLU A 267 -0.48 11.85 26.80
C GLU A 267 0.33 13.07 26.36
N LEU A 268 0.90 13.05 25.14
CA LEU A 268 1.62 14.19 24.61
C LEU A 268 0.66 15.36 24.35
N SER A 269 1.06 16.55 24.82
CA SER A 269 0.36 17.80 24.53
C SER A 269 0.52 18.26 23.07
N VAL A 270 1.57 17.79 22.40
CA VAL A 270 1.82 18.02 20.98
C VAL A 270 1.33 16.80 20.20
N LYS A 271 0.44 17.02 19.23
CA LYS A 271 -0.05 15.95 18.34
C LYS A 271 0.89 15.77 17.15
N ARG A 272 0.98 14.54 16.66
CA ARG A 272 1.71 14.21 15.43
C ARG A 272 1.03 14.90 14.24
N PRO A 273 1.71 15.81 13.52
CA PRO A 273 1.14 16.39 12.30
C PRO A 273 1.14 15.39 11.15
N LYS A 274 0.21 15.60 10.22
CA LYS A 274 0.25 14.95 8.91
C LYS A 274 1.42 15.51 8.10
N HIS A 275 1.92 14.72 7.15
CA HIS A 275 3.09 15.11 6.38
C HIS A 275 3.05 14.76 4.89
N ALA A 276 2.17 13.85 4.45
CA ALA A 276 2.19 13.37 3.08
C ALA A 276 1.83 14.46 2.06
N CYS A 277 0.75 15.20 2.28
CA CYS A 277 0.36 16.30 1.40
C CYS A 277 1.30 17.51 1.54
N GLU A 278 1.82 17.74 2.75
CA GLU A 278 2.80 18.77 3.05
C GLU A 278 4.10 18.53 2.25
N SER A 279 4.53 17.27 2.11
CA SER A 279 5.66 16.89 1.25
C SER A 279 5.43 17.24 -0.21
N VAL A 280 4.23 16.99 -0.75
CA VAL A 280 3.89 17.40 -2.13
C VAL A 280 3.96 18.90 -2.27
N MET A 281 3.33 19.65 -1.35
CA MET A 281 3.31 21.10 -1.43
C MET A 281 4.72 21.70 -1.33
N ALA A 282 5.55 21.16 -0.43
CA ALA A 282 6.94 21.57 -0.27
C ALA A 282 7.78 21.32 -1.54
N ALA A 283 7.55 20.19 -2.22
CA ALA A 283 8.40 19.72 -3.31
C ALA A 283 7.88 20.05 -4.72
N ARG A 284 6.62 20.46 -4.89
CA ARG A 284 5.97 20.50 -6.20
C ARG A 284 6.77 21.24 -7.28
N MET A 285 7.28 22.43 -6.96
CA MET A 285 8.06 23.23 -7.91
C MET A 285 9.41 22.61 -8.22
N LEU A 286 10.05 21.97 -7.23
CA LEU A 286 11.27 21.18 -7.43
C LEU A 286 10.99 19.99 -8.34
N ILE A 287 9.92 19.24 -8.11
CA ILE A 287 9.55 18.06 -8.93
C ILE A 287 9.32 18.49 -10.38
N MET A 288 8.58 19.59 -10.58
CA MET A 288 8.37 20.17 -11.91
C MET A 288 9.69 20.53 -12.59
N HIS A 289 10.58 21.22 -11.88
CA HIS A 289 11.89 21.60 -12.38
C HIS A 289 12.73 20.37 -12.79
N SER A 290 12.86 19.40 -11.88
CA SER A 290 13.66 18.19 -12.10
C SER A 290 13.12 17.30 -13.24
N LEU A 291 11.82 17.36 -13.52
CA LEU A 291 11.20 16.65 -14.63
C LEU A 291 11.09 17.50 -15.92
N GLY A 292 11.64 18.71 -15.95
CA GLY A 292 11.58 19.59 -17.13
C GLY A 292 10.15 20.02 -17.50
N ILE A 293 9.29 20.24 -16.50
CA ILE A 293 7.89 20.63 -16.69
C ILE A 293 7.77 22.15 -16.60
N ASP A 294 7.51 22.77 -17.74
CA ASP A 294 7.31 24.21 -17.92
C ASP A 294 5.83 24.63 -17.86
N GLY A 295 4.90 23.69 -17.98
CA GLY A 295 3.47 23.94 -17.87
C GLY A 295 2.60 22.68 -17.98
N PRO A 296 1.25 22.84 -17.91
CA PRO A 296 0.30 21.74 -17.98
C PRO A 296 0.33 20.94 -19.30
N ASP A 297 0.80 21.57 -20.38
CA ASP A 297 0.91 20.95 -21.70
C ASP A 297 2.22 20.15 -21.89
N SER A 298 3.09 20.13 -20.88
CA SER A 298 4.33 19.35 -20.89
C SER A 298 4.02 17.85 -20.99
N PRO A 299 4.74 17.08 -21.83
CA PRO A 299 4.55 15.62 -21.93
C PRO A 299 4.79 14.90 -20.59
N ASN A 300 5.56 15.51 -19.68
CA ASN A 300 5.87 14.96 -18.36
C ASN A 300 4.82 15.34 -17.29
N PHE A 301 3.80 16.12 -17.63
CA PHE A 301 2.76 16.52 -16.67
C PHE A 301 1.97 15.33 -16.05
N PRO A 302 1.68 14.23 -16.76
CA PRO A 302 1.15 13.00 -16.16
C PRO A 302 2.11 12.38 -15.12
N VAL A 303 3.43 12.48 -15.34
CA VAL A 303 4.45 11.99 -14.40
C VAL A 303 4.42 12.79 -13.09
N LEU A 304 4.26 14.11 -13.16
CA LEU A 304 4.07 14.95 -11.98
C LEU A 304 2.85 14.51 -11.17
N ARG A 305 1.72 14.23 -11.83
CA ARG A 305 0.50 13.77 -11.15
C ARG A 305 0.70 12.42 -10.47
N ALA A 306 1.37 11.48 -11.15
CA ALA A 306 1.71 10.17 -10.60
C ALA A 306 2.63 10.27 -9.37
N VAL A 307 3.71 11.06 -9.45
CA VAL A 307 4.63 11.31 -8.33
C VAL A 307 3.92 11.98 -7.17
N SER A 308 3.20 13.07 -7.44
CA SER A 308 2.49 13.82 -6.40
C SER A 308 1.42 12.95 -5.74
N GLY A 309 0.70 12.12 -6.51
CA GLY A 309 -0.30 11.19 -5.98
C GLY A 309 0.32 10.06 -5.16
N ALA A 310 1.47 9.53 -5.59
CA ALA A 310 2.22 8.54 -4.81
C ALA A 310 2.68 9.10 -3.47
N ILE A 311 3.17 10.34 -3.45
CA ILE A 311 3.56 11.02 -2.22
C ILE A 311 2.34 11.35 -1.38
N ALA A 312 1.30 12.03 -1.89
CA ALA A 312 0.16 12.41 -1.04
C ALA A 312 -0.56 11.20 -0.42
N HIS A 313 -0.61 10.08 -1.13
CA HIS A 313 -1.34 8.90 -0.70
C HIS A 313 -0.48 7.81 -0.06
N HIS A 314 0.81 8.08 0.24
CA HIS A 314 1.66 7.05 0.84
C HIS A 314 1.17 6.63 2.23
N HIS A 315 0.43 7.51 2.94
CA HIS A 315 -0.28 7.16 4.18
C HIS A 315 -1.80 7.11 4.09
N THR A 316 -2.46 7.86 3.22
CA THR A 316 -3.92 7.86 3.19
C THR A 316 -4.42 7.95 1.75
N PRO A 317 -5.19 6.97 1.25
CA PRO A 317 -5.60 6.91 -0.16
C PRO A 317 -6.42 8.10 -0.66
N LYS A 318 -6.95 8.94 0.25
CA LYS A 318 -7.83 10.07 -0.05
C LYS A 318 -7.27 11.42 0.40
N ALA A 319 -6.00 11.48 0.82
CA ALA A 319 -5.42 12.73 1.30
C ALA A 319 -5.23 13.73 0.15
N HIS A 320 -5.75 14.94 0.33
CA HIS A 320 -5.58 16.05 -0.62
C HIS A 320 -5.37 17.41 0.06
N GLU A 321 -5.81 17.57 1.32
CA GLU A 321 -5.54 18.76 2.12
C GLU A 321 -4.15 18.70 2.77
N TYR A 322 -3.52 19.87 2.93
CA TYR A 322 -2.29 20.06 3.71
C TYR A 322 -2.48 21.17 4.75
N ALA A 323 -1.82 21.02 5.90
CA ALA A 323 -1.79 22.02 6.95
C ALA A 323 -0.82 23.18 6.63
N ALA A 324 -0.88 24.22 7.46
CA ALA A 324 0.18 25.24 7.46
C ALA A 324 1.47 24.61 7.99
N THR A 325 2.56 24.81 7.26
CA THR A 325 3.84 24.12 7.50
C THR A 325 4.99 25.10 7.44
N THR A 326 5.99 24.87 8.29
CA THR A 326 7.26 25.59 8.26
C THR A 326 8.39 24.58 8.37
N ILE A 327 8.98 24.22 7.24
CA ILE A 327 10.20 23.42 7.19
C ILE A 327 11.36 24.27 7.69
N LEU A 328 12.10 23.74 8.67
CA LEU A 328 13.23 24.43 9.27
C LEU A 328 14.31 24.71 8.22
N ALA A 329 14.82 25.94 8.14
CA ALA A 329 15.82 26.31 7.14
C ALA A 329 17.11 25.49 7.29
N GLU A 330 17.44 25.11 8.53
CA GLU A 330 18.55 24.24 8.89
C GLU A 330 18.41 22.83 8.33
N ALA A 331 17.20 22.41 7.94
CA ALA A 331 16.96 21.12 7.31
C ALA A 331 17.45 21.06 5.86
N LYS A 332 17.76 22.21 5.21
CA LYS A 332 18.24 22.24 3.82
C LYS A 332 19.47 21.35 3.60
N GLU A 333 20.42 21.30 4.53
CA GLU A 333 21.60 20.43 4.40
C GLU A 333 21.22 18.95 4.50
N ALA A 334 20.33 18.57 5.43
CA ALA A 334 19.85 17.19 5.53
C ALA A 334 19.06 16.76 4.27
N ILE A 335 18.28 17.67 3.68
CA ILE A 335 17.59 17.45 2.41
C ILE A 335 18.61 17.25 1.29
N LYS A 336 19.61 18.13 1.18
CA LYS A 336 20.68 18.03 0.18
C LYS A 336 21.41 16.69 0.29
N GLU A 337 21.82 16.30 1.49
CA GLU A 337 22.49 15.01 1.72
C GLU A 337 21.59 13.83 1.34
N ALA A 338 20.30 13.88 1.64
CA ALA A 338 19.35 12.83 1.25
C ALA A 338 19.19 12.73 -0.27
N PHE A 339 19.10 13.88 -0.97
CA PHE A 339 19.01 13.93 -2.43
C PHE A 339 20.26 13.37 -3.09
N GLU A 340 21.46 13.69 -2.60
CA GLU A 340 22.70 13.14 -3.14
C GLU A 340 22.79 11.61 -2.95
N VAL A 341 22.29 11.08 -1.82
CA VAL A 341 22.23 9.63 -1.58
C VAL A 341 21.26 8.94 -2.53
N VAL A 342 20.13 9.58 -2.86
CA VAL A 342 19.16 9.03 -3.81
C VAL A 342 19.68 9.12 -5.25
N ARG A 343 20.23 10.28 -5.62
CA ARG A 343 20.73 10.52 -6.98
C ARG A 343 21.86 9.56 -7.33
N ARG A 344 22.77 9.26 -6.40
CA ARG A 344 23.96 8.42 -6.65
C ARG A 344 24.67 8.89 -7.94
N ASP A 345 24.79 8.01 -8.93
CA ASP A 345 25.39 8.28 -10.24
C ASP A 345 24.37 8.73 -11.31
N SER A 346 23.09 8.90 -10.95
CA SER A 346 22.04 9.36 -11.86
C SER A 346 22.27 10.81 -12.27
N SER A 347 21.92 11.14 -13.51
CA SER A 347 22.19 12.46 -14.11
C SER A 347 21.05 13.46 -13.99
N TRP A 348 20.03 13.20 -13.17
CA TRP A 348 18.92 14.13 -13.01
C TRP A 348 19.33 15.33 -12.16
N ASP A 349 18.80 16.49 -12.52
CA ASP A 349 19.12 17.77 -11.89
C ASP A 349 18.03 18.18 -10.89
N TYR A 350 18.41 18.95 -9.88
CA TYR A 350 17.49 19.53 -8.92
C TYR A 350 18.02 20.83 -8.35
N ASP A 351 17.10 21.71 -8.02
CA ASP A 351 17.38 22.97 -7.38
C ASP A 351 16.57 23.09 -6.08
N LEU A 352 17.27 23.09 -4.95
CA LEU A 352 16.65 23.19 -3.63
C LEU A 352 16.01 24.57 -3.39
N ASP A 353 16.32 25.59 -4.19
CA ASP A 353 15.65 26.88 -4.11
C ASP A 353 14.22 26.83 -4.67
N HIS A 354 13.86 25.75 -5.38
CA HIS A 354 12.47 25.47 -5.77
C HIS A 354 11.66 24.79 -4.66
N LEU A 355 12.23 24.55 -3.47
CA LEU A 355 11.47 24.07 -2.32
C LEU A 355 10.64 25.19 -1.69
N CYS A 356 9.38 24.90 -1.41
CA CYS A 356 8.51 25.77 -0.62
C CYS A 356 8.65 25.42 0.87
N LEU A 357 9.48 26.17 1.60
CA LEU A 357 9.74 25.91 3.02
C LEU A 357 8.66 26.44 3.96
N THR A 358 7.77 27.30 3.50
CA THR A 358 6.69 27.87 4.31
C THR A 358 5.46 28.08 3.45
N PHE A 359 4.33 27.51 3.89
CA PHE A 359 3.05 27.64 3.21
C PHE A 359 1.90 27.56 4.22
N GLU A 360 0.79 28.21 3.87
CA GLU A 360 -0.45 28.18 4.64
C GLU A 360 -1.25 26.91 4.38
N LYS A 361 -2.25 26.64 5.21
CA LYS A 361 -3.19 25.52 4.98
C LYS A 361 -3.83 25.64 3.59
N GLY A 362 -3.93 24.52 2.88
CA GLY A 362 -4.60 24.49 1.58
C GLY A 362 -5.05 23.11 1.14
N ASP A 363 -5.37 23.02 -0.15
CA ASP A 363 -5.76 21.81 -0.85
C ASP A 363 -4.86 21.67 -2.08
N LEU A 364 -4.26 20.49 -2.27
CA LEU A 364 -3.43 20.21 -3.44
C LEU A 364 -4.28 20.32 -4.72
N PHE A 365 -5.55 19.93 -4.65
CA PHE A 365 -6.52 19.97 -5.74
C PHE A 365 -7.92 20.30 -5.22
N PRO A 366 -8.27 21.59 -5.04
CA PRO A 366 -9.58 21.98 -4.54
C PRO A 366 -10.69 21.35 -5.40
N THR A 367 -11.80 20.97 -4.77
CA THR A 367 -12.88 20.14 -5.37
C THR A 367 -13.44 20.71 -6.70
N ASN A 368 -13.33 22.02 -6.89
CA ASN A 368 -13.76 22.77 -8.08
C ASN A 368 -12.69 22.89 -9.18
N ALA A 369 -11.49 22.34 -8.98
CA ALA A 369 -10.45 22.31 -9.99
C ALA A 369 -10.88 21.37 -11.14
N LEU A 370 -11.15 21.97 -12.30
CA LEU A 370 -11.46 21.28 -13.55
C LEU A 370 -10.24 20.56 -14.15
N GLN A 371 -9.02 20.91 -13.70
CA GLN A 371 -7.76 20.37 -14.18
C GLN A 371 -6.81 20.10 -13.00
N GLY A 372 -5.94 19.10 -13.15
CA GLY A 372 -4.80 18.88 -12.27
C GLY A 372 -4.99 17.85 -11.15
N ARG A 373 -6.17 17.27 -10.92
CA ARG A 373 -6.36 16.21 -9.90
C ARG A 373 -5.29 15.13 -10.00
N PHE A 374 -4.89 14.54 -8.87
CA PHE A 374 -4.07 13.31 -8.89
C PHE A 374 -4.66 12.30 -9.88
N THR A 375 -3.81 11.54 -10.55
CA THR A 375 -4.22 10.46 -11.43
C THR A 375 -5.26 9.59 -10.72
N GLN A 376 -6.48 9.57 -11.27
CA GLN A 376 -7.53 8.67 -10.83
C GLN A 376 -7.45 7.42 -11.70
N PRO A 377 -7.56 6.21 -11.12
CA PRO A 377 -7.63 5.01 -11.93
C PRO A 377 -8.81 5.08 -12.89
N ASP A 378 -8.49 5.13 -14.18
CA ASP A 378 -9.47 5.18 -15.26
C ASP A 378 -9.02 4.24 -16.38
N VAL A 379 -9.79 3.17 -16.54
CA VAL A 379 -9.56 2.13 -17.56
C VAL A 379 -10.59 2.19 -18.67
N ALA A 380 -11.53 3.14 -18.61
CA ALA A 380 -12.69 3.20 -19.49
C ALA A 380 -12.64 4.39 -20.47
N SER A 381 -11.95 5.47 -20.10
CA SER A 381 -11.98 6.73 -20.88
C SER A 381 -11.09 6.74 -22.11
N GLY A 382 -10.06 5.88 -22.19
CA GLY A 382 -9.18 5.86 -23.34
C GLY A 382 -7.81 5.22 -23.07
N PRO A 383 -6.99 5.07 -24.11
CA PRO A 383 -5.64 4.52 -23.99
C PRO A 383 -4.71 5.42 -23.17
N ASP A 384 -4.85 6.75 -23.24
CA ASP A 384 -3.96 7.68 -22.55
C ASP A 384 -4.22 7.68 -21.04
N GLU A 385 -5.50 7.69 -20.63
CA GLU A 385 -5.91 7.59 -19.23
C GLU A 385 -5.51 6.23 -18.62
N LEU A 386 -5.59 5.16 -19.42
CA LEU A 386 -5.13 3.84 -19.02
C LEU A 386 -3.62 3.82 -18.79
N LEU A 387 -2.83 4.40 -19.69
CA LEU A 387 -1.38 4.49 -19.55
C LEU A 387 -0.99 5.33 -18.33
N GLU A 388 -1.66 6.44 -18.09
CA GLU A 388 -1.45 7.25 -16.89
C GLU A 388 -1.80 6.47 -15.61
N THR A 389 -2.88 5.70 -15.61
CA THR A 389 -3.25 4.83 -14.50
C THR A 389 -2.13 3.82 -14.19
N TRP A 390 -1.55 3.19 -15.21
CA TRP A 390 -0.43 2.28 -15.05
C TRP A 390 0.83 2.97 -14.55
N LEU A 391 1.14 4.17 -15.06
CA LEU A 391 2.23 5.00 -14.57
C LEU A 391 2.07 5.29 -13.07
N ALA A 392 0.89 5.73 -12.64
CA ALA A 392 0.60 5.98 -11.23
C ALA A 392 0.79 4.71 -10.38
N PHE A 393 0.30 3.55 -10.83
CA PHE A 393 0.52 2.29 -10.13
C PHE A 393 1.98 1.89 -10.01
N VAL A 394 2.79 2.09 -11.06
CA VAL A 394 4.23 1.79 -11.03
C VAL A 394 4.95 2.68 -10.01
N VAL A 395 4.70 4.00 -10.04
CA VAL A 395 5.34 4.94 -9.12
C VAL A 395 4.92 4.69 -7.67
N VAL A 396 3.61 4.49 -7.42
CA VAL A 396 3.09 4.11 -6.09
C VAL A 396 3.71 2.80 -5.62
N ARG A 397 3.78 1.79 -6.48
CA ARG A 397 4.33 0.48 -6.13
C ARG A 397 5.80 0.58 -5.75
N ALA A 398 6.59 1.33 -6.52
CA ALA A 398 8.00 1.53 -6.26
C ALA A 398 8.23 2.24 -4.93
N LEU A 399 7.58 3.39 -4.71
CA LEU A 399 7.71 4.16 -3.46
C LEU A 399 7.28 3.34 -2.24
N ARG A 400 6.14 2.64 -2.29
CA ARG A 400 5.64 1.84 -1.16
C ARG A 400 6.52 0.64 -0.85
N LEU A 401 7.04 -0.05 -1.86
CA LEU A 401 7.98 -1.15 -1.63
C LEU A 401 9.32 -0.66 -1.07
N ALA A 402 9.81 0.49 -1.54
CA ALA A 402 11.05 1.08 -1.05
C ALA A 402 10.91 1.47 0.43
N ASP A 403 9.85 2.20 0.79
CA ASP A 403 9.55 2.60 2.16
C ASP A 403 9.42 1.40 3.12
N GLN A 404 8.68 0.36 2.69
CA GLN A 404 8.51 -0.87 3.48
C GLN A 404 9.78 -1.68 3.68
N ARG A 405 10.79 -1.51 2.81
CA ARG A 405 12.05 -2.27 2.83
C ARG A 405 13.22 -1.44 3.35
N ALA A 406 13.04 -0.14 3.57
CA ALA A 406 14.10 0.79 3.90
C ALA A 406 14.94 0.31 5.08
N ASP A 407 14.28 -0.24 6.12
CA ASP A 407 14.93 -0.65 7.37
C ASP A 407 15.89 -1.85 7.19
N ARG A 408 15.77 -2.62 6.09
CA ARG A 408 16.68 -3.75 5.78
C ARG A 408 18.01 -3.34 5.18
N TYR A 409 18.11 -2.10 4.71
CA TYR A 409 19.27 -1.57 3.99
C TYR A 409 20.03 -0.52 4.80
N LEU A 410 19.78 -0.43 6.11
CA LEU A 410 20.41 0.52 7.03
C LEU A 410 21.54 -0.07 7.86
#